data_AF-A0A9X9F106-F1
#
_entry.id   AF-A0A9X9F106-F1
#
_cell.length_a   1.000
_cell.length_b   1.000
_cell.length_c   1.000
_cell.angle_alpha   90.00
_cell.angle_beta   90.00
_cell.angle_gamma   90.00
#
_symmetry.space_group_name_H-M   'P 1'
#
loop_
_entity.id
_entity.type
_entity.pdbx_description
1 polymer ?
#
loop_
_entity_poly.entity_id
_entity_poly.type
_entity_poly.pdbx_seq_one_letter_code
_entity_poly.pdbx_strand_id
1 'polypeptide(L)'
;EKYEIIAVFNSGNKAALTDEQKKEITKTINALQNEKEQLGIKEVVSHLDNKDLEKQLVSKDNTTILTQISIDKKHGEISKVSNNLHEKVQTKGVKTYLTGSDLIAGDFLKSSQEGVKKTEVISIIFILVVLILVFRSPVVPIVSLLTVGISYLVSMGIIAQLV
;
A
#
# COMPACT_ATOMS: atom_id res chain seq x y z
N GLU A 1 1.72 18.41 1.70
CA GLU A 1 1.54 17.19 2.51
C GLU A 1 2.61 16.16 2.16
N LYS A 2 2.86 15.17 3.02
CA LYS A 2 3.84 14.10 2.79
C LYS A 2 3.21 12.75 3.15
N TYR A 3 3.66 11.68 2.51
CA TYR A 3 3.44 10.31 2.97
C TYR A 3 4.56 9.91 3.92
N GLU A 4 4.20 9.30 5.05
CA GLU A 4 5.16 8.76 6.01
C GLU A 4 5.26 7.24 5.85
N ILE A 5 6.43 6.81 5.38
CA ILE A 5 6.75 5.40 5.14
C ILE A 5 7.97 5.02 5.98
N ILE A 6 7.96 3.81 6.52
CA ILE A 6 9.06 3.22 7.26
C ILE A 6 9.51 1.97 6.51
N ALA A 7 10.75 1.99 6.06
CA ALA A 7 11.43 0.79 5.59
C ALA A 7 11.99 0.03 6.79
N VAL A 8 11.68 -1.26 6.86
CA VAL A 8 12.10 -2.18 7.92
C VAL A 8 13.07 -3.19 7.31
N PHE A 9 14.32 -3.14 7.73
CA PHE A 9 15.36 -4.08 7.35
C PHE A 9 15.54 -5.10 8.47
N ASN A 10 15.28 -6.37 8.20
CA ASN A 10 15.39 -7.45 9.19
C ASN A 10 16.34 -8.54 8.69
N SER A 11 17.12 -9.12 9.61
CA SER A 11 18.07 -10.22 9.30
C SER A 11 17.40 -11.46 8.71
N GLY A 12 16.09 -11.59 8.87
CA GLY A 12 15.26 -12.67 8.36
C GLY A 12 15.22 -13.91 9.25
N ASN A 13 15.97 -13.89 10.35
CA ASN A 13 16.06 -14.91 11.39
C ASN A 13 16.14 -14.23 12.79
N LYS A 14 16.38 -15.01 13.85
CA LYS A 14 16.55 -14.47 15.21
C LYS A 14 17.97 -13.99 15.52
N ALA A 15 18.89 -14.06 14.55
CA ALA A 15 20.27 -13.64 14.73
C ALA A 15 20.43 -12.16 14.35
N ALA A 16 21.40 -11.51 14.98
CA ALA A 16 21.76 -10.13 14.67
C ALA A 16 22.19 -9.99 13.19
N LEU A 17 21.96 -8.80 12.63
CA LEU A 17 22.43 -8.45 11.29
C LEU A 17 23.95 -8.59 11.20
N THR A 18 24.43 -9.32 10.19
CA THR A 18 25.85 -9.46 9.91
C THR A 18 26.44 -8.13 9.42
N ASP A 19 27.76 -7.97 9.51
CA ASP A 19 28.43 -6.76 9.01
C ASP A 19 28.22 -6.56 7.50
N GLU A 20 28.14 -7.66 6.74
CA GLU A 20 27.79 -7.63 5.31
C GLU A 20 26.37 -7.11 5.10
N GLN A 21 25.39 -7.59 5.87
CA GLN A 21 24.01 -7.11 5.81
C GLN A 21 23.91 -5.63 6.18
N LYS A 22 24.60 -5.19 7.24
CA LYS A 22 24.65 -3.78 7.64
C LYS A 22 25.27 -2.89 6.56
N LYS A 23 26.31 -3.37 5.88
CA LYS A 23 26.95 -2.66 4.78
C LYS A 23 26.00 -2.52 3.58
N GLU A 24 25.28 -3.57 3.23
CA GLU A 24 24.27 -3.52 2.17
C GLU A 24 23.09 -2.60 2.55
N ILE A 25 22.61 -2.62 3.80
CA ILE A 25 21.58 -1.69 4.29
C ILE A 25 22.06 -0.24 4.17
N THR A 26 23.29 0.03 4.60
CA THR A 26 23.91 1.36 4.50
C THR A 26 24.00 1.82 3.04
N LYS A 27 24.36 0.93 2.13
CA LYS A 27 24.39 1.21 0.69
C LYS A 27 23.00 1.55 0.15
N THR A 28 21.98 0.81 0.54
CA THR A 28 20.58 1.09 0.16
C THR A 28 20.13 2.44 0.69
N ILE A 29 20.38 2.76 1.96
CA ILE A 29 20.02 4.05 2.56
C ILE A 29 20.71 5.20 1.82
N ASN A 30 22.01 5.06 1.52
CA ASN A 30 22.75 6.06 0.75
C ASN A 30 22.21 6.22 -0.67
N ALA A 31 21.79 5.13 -1.33
CA ALA A 31 21.16 5.21 -2.64
C ALA A 31 19.83 5.98 -2.58
N LEU A 32 18.99 5.72 -1.58
CA LEU A 32 17.75 6.47 -1.35
C LEU A 32 18.03 7.96 -1.09
N GLN A 33 19.12 8.29 -0.38
CA GLN A 33 19.52 9.67 -0.13
C GLN A 33 20.00 10.38 -1.41
N ASN A 34 20.68 9.66 -2.31
CA ASN A 34 21.17 10.21 -3.58
C ASN A 34 20.05 10.35 -4.63
N GLU A 35 19.05 9.46 -4.60
CA GLU A 35 17.93 9.45 -5.55
C GLU A 35 16.68 10.20 -5.02
N LYS A 36 16.84 11.07 -4.00
CA LYS A 36 15.72 11.77 -3.34
C LYS A 36 14.78 12.47 -4.32
N GLU A 37 15.32 13.24 -5.26
CA GLU A 37 14.52 14.02 -6.21
C GLU A 37 13.72 13.13 -7.16
N GLN A 38 14.31 12.04 -7.66
CA GLN A 38 13.67 11.12 -8.60
C GLN A 38 12.52 10.36 -7.96
N LEU A 39 12.67 10.03 -6.67
CA LEU A 39 11.67 9.28 -5.88
C LEU A 39 10.67 10.20 -5.17
N GLY A 40 10.79 11.53 -5.34
CA GLY A 40 9.96 12.50 -4.63
C GLY A 40 10.15 12.49 -3.11
N ILE A 41 11.27 11.94 -2.63
CA ILE A 41 11.59 11.86 -1.21
C ILE A 41 12.03 13.23 -0.72
N LYS A 42 11.31 13.77 0.25
CA LYS A 42 11.67 15.02 0.93
C LYS A 42 12.71 14.78 2.02
N GLU A 43 12.61 13.64 2.70
CA GLU A 43 13.42 13.38 3.89
C GLU A 43 13.63 11.88 4.07
N VAL A 44 14.85 11.50 4.45
CA VAL A 44 15.22 10.15 4.86
C VAL A 44 15.89 10.29 6.21
N VAL A 45 15.32 9.69 7.24
CA VAL A 45 15.86 9.66 8.59
C VAL A 45 16.27 8.23 8.91
N SER A 46 17.53 8.03 9.24
CA SER A 46 18.13 6.71 9.40
C SER A 46 19.03 6.63 10.63
N HIS A 47 19.41 5.41 11.01
CA HIS A 47 20.39 5.16 12.06
C HIS A 47 21.78 5.75 11.79
N LEU A 48 22.07 6.16 10.54
CA LEU A 48 23.35 6.72 10.13
C LEU A 48 23.52 8.20 10.49
N ASP A 49 22.42 8.90 10.78
CA ASP A 49 22.44 10.37 10.91
C ASP A 49 23.06 10.82 12.24
N ASN A 50 22.80 10.12 13.35
CA ASN A 50 23.44 10.36 14.65
C ASN A 50 23.24 9.19 15.63
N LYS A 51 23.99 9.22 16.75
CA LYS A 51 23.99 8.17 17.79
C LYS A 51 22.67 8.01 18.55
N ASP A 52 21.85 9.06 18.65
CA ASP A 52 20.57 8.97 19.33
C ASP A 52 19.53 8.28 18.45
N LEU A 53 19.54 8.57 17.15
CA LEU A 53 18.74 7.86 16.15
C LEU A 53 19.17 6.41 16.00
N GLU A 54 20.46 6.10 16.09
CA GLU A 54 20.95 4.71 16.11
C GLU A 54 20.28 3.90 17.24
N LYS A 55 20.22 4.45 18.47
CA LYS A 55 19.58 3.80 19.61
C LYS A 55 18.07 3.62 19.46
N GLN A 56 17.42 4.45 18.64
CA GLN A 56 15.97 4.43 18.44
C GLN A 56 15.55 3.58 17.22
N LEU A 57 16.37 3.57 16.18
CA LEU A 57 16.05 2.96 14.89
C LEU A 57 16.71 1.59 14.71
N VAL A 58 17.70 1.23 15.53
CA VAL A 58 18.26 -0.13 15.59
C VAL A 58 17.63 -0.88 16.75
N SER A 59 17.17 -2.10 16.51
CA SER A 59 16.60 -2.94 17.55
C SER A 59 17.64 -3.33 18.60
N LYS A 60 17.20 -3.53 19.86
CA LYS A 60 18.09 -3.89 20.98
C LYS A 60 18.88 -5.18 20.74
N ASP A 61 18.29 -6.12 20.00
CA ASP A 61 18.88 -7.40 19.62
C ASP A 61 19.69 -7.33 18.31
N ASN A 62 19.81 -6.15 17.70
CA ASN A 62 20.50 -5.90 16.42
C ASN A 62 19.94 -6.71 15.23
N THR A 63 18.73 -7.24 15.32
CA THR A 63 18.08 -8.01 14.23
C THR A 63 17.42 -7.11 13.19
N THR A 64 17.05 -5.89 13.56
CA THR A 64 16.18 -5.02 12.76
C THR A 64 16.66 -3.57 12.77
N ILE A 65 16.61 -2.92 11.61
CA ILE A 65 16.91 -1.50 11.43
C ILE A 65 15.73 -0.83 10.74
N LEU A 66 15.30 0.31 11.26
CA LEU A 66 14.26 1.16 10.69
C LEU A 66 14.86 2.34 9.94
N THR A 67 14.22 2.73 8.85
CA THR A 67 14.53 3.97 8.13
C THR A 67 13.21 4.65 7.78
N GLN A 68 13.04 5.88 8.25
CA GLN A 68 11.85 6.67 8.00
C GLN A 68 12.06 7.48 6.72
N ILE A 69 11.04 7.48 5.86
CA ILE A 69 11.09 8.04 4.52
C ILE A 69 9.82 8.87 4.34
N SER A 70 10.03 10.18 4.14
CA SER A 70 8.93 11.11 3.87
C SER A 70 8.87 11.45 2.39
N ILE A 71 7.79 11.11 1.71
CA ILE A 71 7.62 11.32 0.26
C ILE A 71 6.58 12.40 0.00
N ASP A 72 6.76 13.25 -1.01
CA ASP A 72 5.73 14.21 -1.40
C ASP A 72 4.48 13.50 -1.94
N LYS A 73 3.30 13.80 -1.40
CA LYS A 73 2.02 13.28 -1.93
C LYS A 73 1.77 13.70 -3.39
N LYS A 74 2.40 14.79 -3.85
CA LYS A 74 2.35 15.23 -5.26
C LYS A 74 3.01 14.25 -6.23
N HIS A 75 3.83 13.32 -5.74
CA HIS A 75 4.55 12.36 -6.57
C HIS A 75 3.67 11.20 -7.06
N GLY A 76 2.45 11.07 -6.54
CA GLY A 76 1.46 10.12 -7.04
C GLY A 76 0.67 9.44 -5.93
N GLU A 77 -0.16 8.47 -6.30
CA GLU A 77 -0.90 7.65 -5.35
C GLU A 77 0.04 6.80 -4.49
N ILE A 78 -0.33 6.64 -3.22
CA ILE A 78 0.43 5.87 -2.23
C ILE A 78 0.80 4.46 -2.71
N SER A 79 -0.07 3.77 -3.44
CA SER A 79 0.22 2.42 -3.96
C SER A 79 1.35 2.42 -5.00
N LYS A 80 1.41 3.42 -5.89
CA LYS A 80 2.47 3.54 -6.89
C LYS A 80 3.80 3.92 -6.24
N VAL A 81 3.74 4.89 -5.34
CA VAL A 81 4.89 5.33 -4.53
C VAL A 81 5.46 4.16 -3.72
N SER A 82 4.59 3.40 -3.05
CA SER A 82 4.97 2.22 -2.26
C SER A 82 5.66 1.15 -3.12
N ASN A 83 5.10 0.83 -4.29
CA ASN A 83 5.69 -0.18 -5.17
C ASN A 83 7.07 0.23 -5.69
N ASN A 84 7.23 1.48 -6.13
CA ASN A 84 8.52 1.99 -6.59
C ASN A 84 9.55 1.99 -5.45
N LEU A 85 9.15 2.46 -4.27
CA LEU A 85 10.00 2.44 -3.09
C LEU A 85 10.36 1.01 -2.69
N HIS A 86 9.42 0.07 -2.76
CA HIS A 86 9.62 -1.33 -2.41
C HIS A 86 10.76 -1.95 -3.22
N GLU A 87 10.77 -1.72 -4.53
CA GLU A 87 11.85 -2.19 -5.42
C GLU A 87 13.21 -1.57 -5.05
N LYS A 88 13.22 -0.29 -4.65
CA LYS A 88 14.44 0.44 -4.31
C LYS A 88 15.00 0.09 -2.93
N VAL A 89 14.15 -0.29 -1.97
CA VAL A 89 14.60 -0.68 -0.63
C VAL A 89 15.06 -2.13 -0.55
N GLN A 90 14.78 -2.97 -1.56
CA GLN A 90 15.19 -4.38 -1.55
C GLN A 90 16.71 -4.50 -1.44
N THR A 91 17.14 -5.01 -0.28
CA THR A 91 18.54 -5.14 0.07
C THR A 91 18.96 -6.60 0.01
N LYS A 92 20.09 -6.89 -0.65
CA LYS A 92 20.58 -8.26 -0.82
C LYS A 92 20.84 -8.92 0.52
N GLY A 93 20.31 -10.13 0.70
CA GLY A 93 20.50 -10.91 1.92
C GLY A 93 19.76 -10.37 3.15
N VAL A 94 18.88 -9.37 3.01
CA VAL A 94 18.13 -8.75 4.11
C VAL A 94 16.65 -8.75 3.78
N LYS A 95 15.80 -9.23 4.70
CA LYS A 95 14.35 -9.16 4.52
C LYS A 95 13.92 -7.72 4.71
N THR A 96 13.28 -7.16 3.69
CA THR A 96 12.84 -5.77 3.70
C THR A 96 11.32 -5.70 3.67
N TYR A 97 10.75 -4.87 4.54
CA TYR A 97 9.33 -4.59 4.59
C TYR A 97 9.10 -3.09 4.51
N LEU A 98 7.91 -2.70 4.05
CA LEU A 98 7.44 -1.32 4.13
C LEU A 98 6.22 -1.28 5.05
N THR A 99 6.19 -0.27 5.90
CA THR A 99 5.06 0.04 6.77
C THR A 99 4.92 1.56 6.91
N GLY A 100 3.95 2.05 7.66
CA GLY A 100 3.67 3.48 7.80
C GLY A 100 2.17 3.74 7.83
N SER A 101 1.75 4.80 8.48
CA SER A 101 0.33 5.14 8.68
C SER A 101 -0.41 5.25 7.34
N ASP A 102 0.18 5.92 6.34
CA ASP A 102 -0.42 6.09 5.02
C ASP A 102 -0.49 4.78 4.22
N LEU A 103 0.53 3.92 4.31
CA LEU A 103 0.52 2.60 3.67
C LEU A 103 -0.56 1.70 4.27
N ILE A 104 -0.62 1.65 5.60
CA ILE A 104 -1.62 0.86 6.33
C ILE A 104 -3.04 1.35 6.00
N ALA A 105 -3.24 2.67 5.95
CA ALA A 105 -4.53 3.25 5.56
C ALA A 105 -4.89 2.89 4.11
N GLY A 106 -3.91 2.97 3.18
CA GLY A 106 -4.10 2.57 1.78
C GLY A 106 -4.48 1.09 1.64
N ASP A 107 -3.77 0.20 2.31
CA ASP A 107 -4.03 -1.24 2.30
C ASP A 107 -5.38 -1.58 2.95
N PHE A 108 -5.76 -0.88 4.01
CA PHE A 108 -7.06 -1.02 4.67
C PHE A 108 -8.21 -0.61 3.74
N LEU A 109 -8.09 0.54 3.06
CA LEU A 109 -9.08 0.99 2.10
C LEU A 109 -9.21 0.02 0.92
N LYS A 110 -8.09 -0.47 0.41
CA LYS A 110 -8.06 -1.45 -0.68
C LYS A 110 -8.73 -2.77 -0.28
N SER A 111 -8.36 -3.33 0.87
CA SER A 111 -8.96 -4.57 1.39
C SER A 111 -10.47 -4.42 1.63
N SER A 112 -10.89 -3.27 2.15
CA SER A 112 -12.31 -2.96 2.35
C SER A 112 -13.07 -2.91 1.02
N GLN A 113 -12.52 -2.26 -0.01
CA GLN A 113 -13.11 -2.21 -1.35
C GLN A 113 -13.17 -3.60 -2.01
N GLU A 114 -12.11 -4.41 -1.87
CA GLU A 114 -12.09 -5.78 -2.38
C GLU A 114 -13.13 -6.66 -1.68
N GLY A 115 -13.32 -6.48 -0.37
CA GLY A 115 -14.36 -7.15 0.41
C GLY A 115 -15.76 -6.77 -0.06
N VAL A 116 -16.03 -5.46 -0.23
CA VAL A 116 -17.30 -4.97 -0.78
C VAL A 116 -17.56 -5.56 -2.17
N LYS A 117 -16.57 -5.52 -3.07
CA LYS A 117 -16.70 -6.04 -4.44
C LYS A 117 -16.99 -7.53 -4.47
N LYS A 118 -16.36 -8.33 -3.60
CA LYS A 118 -16.65 -9.77 -3.49
C LYS A 118 -18.10 -10.01 -3.06
N THR A 119 -18.56 -9.32 -2.02
CA THR A 119 -19.93 -9.44 -1.52
C THR A 119 -20.94 -9.00 -2.56
N GLU A 120 -20.68 -7.89 -3.26
CA GLU A 120 -21.55 -7.36 -4.33
C GLU A 120 -21.76 -8.40 -5.45
N VAL A 121 -20.68 -8.99 -5.97
CA VAL A 121 -20.77 -9.99 -7.05
C VAL A 121 -21.56 -11.22 -6.60
N ILE A 122 -21.33 -11.70 -5.36
CA ILE A 122 -22.07 -12.83 -4.80
C ILE A 122 -23.56 -12.50 -4.67
N SER A 123 -23.89 -11.32 -4.15
CA SER A 123 -25.28 -10.86 -3.99
C SER A 123 -26.00 -10.72 -5.33
N ILE A 124 -25.35 -10.17 -6.37
CA ILE A 124 -25.95 -10.04 -7.71
C ILE A 124 -26.29 -11.42 -8.28
N ILE A 125 -25.35 -12.37 -8.22
CA ILE A 125 -25.58 -13.74 -8.70
C ILE A 125 -26.74 -14.39 -7.92
N PHE A 126 -26.74 -14.26 -6.59
CA PHE A 126 -27.77 -14.81 -5.74
C PHE A 126 -29.17 -14.26 -6.06
N ILE A 127 -29.30 -12.93 -6.20
CA ILE A 127 -30.56 -12.27 -6.57
C ILE A 127 -31.02 -12.74 -7.95
N LEU A 128 -30.13 -12.80 -8.95
CA LEU A 128 -30.48 -13.27 -10.28
C LEU A 128 -31.02 -14.71 -10.26
N VAL A 129 -30.37 -15.62 -9.53
CA VAL A 129 -30.84 -17.01 -9.39
C VAL A 129 -32.24 -17.06 -8.77
N VAL A 130 -32.47 -16.32 -7.68
CA VAL A 130 -33.79 -16.27 -7.02
C VAL A 130 -34.85 -15.69 -7.96
N LEU A 131 -34.56 -14.59 -8.66
CA LEU A 131 -35.50 -13.98 -9.58
C LEU A 131 -35.82 -14.88 -10.77
N ILE A 132 -34.84 -15.62 -11.31
CA ILE A 132 -35.07 -16.61 -12.37
C ILE A 132 -36.01 -17.72 -11.88
N LEU A 133 -35.80 -18.24 -10.66
CA LEU A 133 -36.66 -19.28 -10.08
C LEU A 133 -38.09 -18.79 -9.87
N VAL A 134 -38.27 -17.55 -9.39
CA VAL A 134 -39.59 -16.95 -9.13
C VAL A 134 -40.33 -16.63 -10.42
N PHE A 135 -39.70 -15.93 -11.36
CA PHE A 135 -40.35 -15.51 -12.61
C PHE A 135 -40.38 -16.60 -13.68
N ARG A 136 -39.69 -17.73 -13.45
CA ARG A 136 -39.51 -18.83 -14.42
C ARG A 136 -38.97 -18.34 -15.78
N SER A 137 -38.34 -17.17 -15.81
CA SER A 137 -37.82 -16.53 -17.02
C SER A 137 -36.60 -15.67 -16.67
N PRO A 138 -35.48 -15.81 -17.40
CA PRO A 138 -34.29 -14.98 -17.19
C PRO A 138 -34.41 -13.58 -17.79
N VAL A 139 -35.41 -13.32 -18.63
CA VAL A 139 -35.56 -12.02 -19.30
C VAL A 139 -36.03 -10.93 -18.32
N VAL A 140 -37.00 -11.24 -17.46
CA VAL A 140 -37.59 -10.28 -16.51
C VAL A 140 -36.54 -9.75 -15.50
N PRO A 141 -35.71 -10.59 -14.85
CA PRO A 141 -34.67 -10.13 -13.93
C PRO A 141 -33.60 -9.28 -14.61
N ILE A 142 -33.20 -9.63 -15.83
CA ILE A 142 -32.17 -8.89 -16.58
C ILE A 142 -32.64 -7.47 -16.89
N VAL A 143 -33.86 -7.30 -17.41
CA VAL A 143 -34.42 -5.98 -17.73
C VAL A 143 -34.53 -5.12 -16.47
N SER A 144 -34.97 -5.71 -15.36
CA SER A 144 -35.04 -5.02 -14.06
C SER A 144 -33.66 -4.56 -13.58
N LEU A 145 -32.65 -5.45 -13.60
CA LEU A 145 -31.29 -5.12 -13.18
C LEU A 145 -30.65 -4.05 -14.08
N LEU A 146 -30.91 -4.11 -15.39
CA LEU A 146 -30.43 -3.13 -16.36
C LEU A 146 -31.01 -1.73 -16.08
N THR A 147 -32.30 -1.66 -15.72
CA THR A 147 -32.97 -0.40 -15.34
C THR A 147 -32.34 0.21 -14.09
N VAL A 148 -32.04 -0.61 -13.08
CA VAL A 148 -31.33 -0.18 -11.86
C VAL A 148 -29.91 0.28 -12.19
N GLY A 149 -29.18 -0.46 -13.03
CA GLY A 149 -27.83 -0.12 -13.47
C GLY A 149 -27.76 1.22 -14.21
N ILE A 150 -28.71 1.48 -15.12
CA ILE A 150 -28.83 2.77 -15.81
C ILE A 150 -29.09 3.89 -14.79
N SER A 151 -30.02 3.67 -13.85
CA SER A 151 -30.36 4.65 -12.82
C SER A 151 -29.14 5.00 -11.94
N TYR A 152 -28.32 4.01 -11.61
CA TYR A 152 -27.06 4.20 -10.89
C TYR A 152 -26.04 5.01 -11.70
N LEU A 153 -25.82 4.67 -12.98
CA LEU A 153 -24.89 5.40 -13.85
C LEU A 153 -25.29 6.87 -14.04
N VAL A 154 -26.59 7.13 -14.23
CA VAL A 154 -27.13 8.50 -14.31
C VAL A 154 -26.89 9.25 -13.01
N SER A 155 -27.18 8.63 -11.87
CA SER A 155 -26.94 9.25 -10.55
C SER A 155 -25.47 9.56 -10.32
N MET A 156 -24.57 8.65 -10.69
CA MET A 156 -23.12 8.84 -10.58
C MET A 156 -22.63 9.97 -11.48
N GLY A 157 -23.17 10.07 -12.70
CA GLY A 157 -22.86 11.17 -13.62
C GLY A 157 -23.28 12.53 -13.07
N ILE A 158 -24.44 12.62 -12.41
CA ILE A 158 -24.90 13.85 -11.74
C ILE A 158 -23.96 14.21 -10.58
N ILE A 159 -23.57 13.25 -9.75
CA ILE A 159 -22.65 13.48 -8.61
C ILE A 159 -21.28 13.95 -9.11
N ALA A 160 -20.75 13.36 -10.17
CA ALA A 160 -19.45 13.72 -10.73
C ALA A 160 -19.39 15.14 -11.32
N GLN A 161 -20.54 15.73 -11.69
CA GLN A 161 -20.63 17.12 -12.15
C GLN A 161 -20.80 18.12 -11.00
N LEU A 162 -21.18 17.65 -9.80
CA LEU A 162 -21.46 18.49 -8.64
C LEU A 162 -20.23 18.72 -7.75
N VAL A 163 -19.24 17.81 -7.82
CA VAL A 163 -17.93 17.89 -7.15
C VAL A 163 -16.90 18.52 -8.08
#